data_AF-A0A935JV24-F1
#
_entry.id   AF-A0A935JV24-F1
#
_cell.length_a   1.000
_cell.length_b   1.000
_cell.length_c   1.000
_cell.angle_alpha   90.00
_cell.angle_beta   90.00
_cell.angle_gamma   90.00
#
_symmetry.space_group_name_H-M   'P 1'
#
loop_
_entity.id
_entity.type
_entity.pdbx_description
1 polymer ?
#
loop_
_entity_poly.entity_id
_entity_poly.type
_entity_poly.pdbx_seq_one_letter_code
_entity_poly.pdbx_strand_id
1 'polypeptide(L)'
;MMNSLRSDKVAGILTALVGLCMAGFGAFSLAMVAFKRMMMSSTPPGPAHFEEMMRAIHTTWITYFPFMIAGGVVFVVTGFYIYRGSPLARRIAQLTAVLGIIWIFAYVIAAQRVIQTMTELPFAQEPVFQWVLIIVNLIFLLAFPAALLFILSRPKADETV
;
A
#
# COMPACT_ATOMS: atom_id res chain seq x y z
N MET A 1 8.37 38.18 -9.88
CA MET A 1 7.93 37.26 -8.80
C MET A 1 7.56 35.92 -9.43
N MET A 2 8.53 35.02 -9.55
CA MET A 2 8.24 33.66 -10.00
C MET A 2 7.63 32.90 -8.82
N ASN A 3 6.37 32.49 -8.97
CA ASN A 3 5.68 31.54 -8.10
C ASN A 3 6.37 30.17 -8.19
N SER A 4 7.60 30.05 -7.65
CA SER A 4 8.15 28.75 -7.34
C SER A 4 7.16 28.14 -6.35
N LEU A 5 6.48 27.07 -6.76
CA LEU A 5 5.56 26.32 -5.94
C LEU A 5 6.28 26.01 -4.61
N ARG A 6 5.89 26.69 -3.53
CA ARG A 6 6.45 26.48 -2.18
C ARG A 6 6.52 24.97 -1.95
N SER A 7 7.71 24.43 -1.70
CA SER A 7 7.97 22.98 -1.58
C SER A 7 6.91 22.27 -0.71
N ASP A 8 6.44 22.94 0.32
CA ASP A 8 5.39 22.47 1.24
C ASP A 8 4.03 22.24 0.58
N LYS A 9 3.65 23.10 -0.38
CA LYS A 9 2.39 22.94 -1.13
C LYS A 9 2.45 21.70 -2.02
N VAL A 10 3.57 21.51 -2.71
CA VAL A 10 3.80 20.34 -3.57
C VAL A 10 3.81 19.06 -2.73
N ALA A 11 4.55 19.07 -1.61
CA ALA A 11 4.59 17.95 -0.68
C ALA A 11 3.19 17.61 -0.13
N GLY A 12 2.40 18.62 0.25
CA GLY A 12 1.03 18.42 0.75
C GLY A 12 0.09 17.83 -0.32
N ILE A 13 0.12 18.37 -1.54
CA ILE A 13 -0.70 17.87 -2.65
C ILE A 13 -0.32 16.43 -3.00
N LEU A 14 0.97 16.13 -3.14
CA LEU A 14 1.44 14.78 -3.43
C LEU A 14 0.99 13.82 -2.33
N THR A 15 1.22 14.17 -1.07
CA THR A 15 0.80 13.35 0.08
C THR A 15 -0.71 13.07 0.06
N ALA A 16 -1.53 14.06 -0.28
CA ALA A 16 -2.97 13.87 -0.35
C ALA A 16 -3.42 12.99 -1.53
N LEU A 17 -2.86 13.20 -2.73
CA LEU A 17 -3.13 12.38 -3.92
C LEU A 17 -2.75 10.92 -3.68
N VAL A 18 -1.58 10.71 -3.08
CA VAL A 18 -1.10 9.41 -2.61
C VAL A 18 -2.12 8.74 -1.70
N GLY A 19 -2.59 9.44 -0.67
CA GLY A 19 -3.57 8.91 0.25
C GLY A 19 -4.88 8.51 -0.43
N LEU A 20 -5.33 9.33 -1.38
CA LEU A 20 -6.54 9.07 -2.16
C LEU A 20 -6.40 7.80 -3.03
N CYS A 21 -5.26 7.64 -3.71
CA CYS A 21 -4.97 6.44 -4.50
C CYS A 21 -4.92 5.19 -3.62
N MET A 22 -4.28 5.25 -2.45
CA MET A 22 -4.22 4.12 -1.51
C MET A 22 -5.60 3.72 -1.01
N ALA A 23 -6.40 4.69 -0.57
CA ALA A 23 -7.76 4.45 -0.09
C ALA A 23 -8.67 3.91 -1.20
N GLY A 24 -8.60 4.50 -2.40
CA GLY A 24 -9.35 4.05 -3.57
C GLY A 24 -8.99 2.64 -3.99
N PHE A 25 -7.69 2.33 -4.10
CA PHE A 25 -7.21 1.00 -4.46
C PHE A 25 -7.61 -0.06 -3.41
N GLY A 26 -7.54 0.27 -2.12
CA GLY A 26 -7.94 -0.64 -1.04
C GLY A 26 -9.43 -0.91 -1.04
N ALA A 27 -10.25 0.13 -1.17
CA ALA A 27 -11.70 0.00 -1.24
C ALA A 27 -12.13 -0.80 -2.49
N PHE A 28 -11.55 -0.49 -3.65
CA PHE A 28 -11.84 -1.20 -4.89
C PHE A 28 -11.42 -2.68 -4.80
N SER A 29 -10.26 -2.97 -4.21
CA SER A 29 -9.79 -4.35 -4.05
C SER A 29 -10.70 -5.15 -3.12
N LEU A 30 -11.19 -4.55 -2.01
CA LEU A 30 -12.19 -5.17 -1.15
C LEU A 30 -13.54 -5.40 -1.87
N ALA A 31 -13.97 -4.46 -2.71
CA ALA A 31 -15.16 -4.63 -3.53
C ALA A 31 -14.99 -5.80 -4.52
N MET A 32 -13.82 -5.92 -5.15
CA MET A 32 -13.48 -7.06 -6.01
C MET A 32 -13.48 -8.38 -5.24
N VAL A 33 -13.00 -8.41 -3.99
CA VAL A 33 -13.08 -9.60 -3.13
C VAL A 33 -14.54 -9.99 -2.88
N ALA A 34 -15.38 -9.01 -2.52
CA ALA A 34 -16.80 -9.24 -2.27
C ALA A 34 -17.51 -9.77 -3.52
N PHE A 35 -17.24 -9.16 -4.68
CA PHE A 35 -17.78 -9.60 -5.96
C PHE A 35 -17.33 -11.02 -6.34
N LYS A 36 -16.04 -11.34 -6.16
CA LYS A 36 -15.52 -12.71 -6.38
C LYS A 36 -16.15 -13.73 -5.44
N ARG A 37 -16.34 -13.40 -4.16
CA ARG A 37 -17.04 -14.27 -3.20
C ARG A 37 -18.48 -14.56 -3.63
N MET A 38 -19.18 -13.54 -4.10
CA MET A 38 -20.56 -13.67 -4.60
C MET A 38 -20.64 -14.52 -5.88
N MET A 39 -19.66 -14.40 -6.79
CA MET A 39 -19.60 -15.26 -7.98
C MET A 39 -19.31 -16.71 -7.59
N MET A 40 -18.33 -16.94 -6.70
CA MET A 40 -17.96 -18.30 -6.26
C MET A 40 -19.10 -19.00 -5.51
N SER A 41 -19.95 -18.28 -4.77
CA SER A 41 -21.12 -18.90 -4.11
C SER A 41 -22.19 -19.43 -5.08
N SER A 42 -22.16 -18.98 -6.34
CA SER A 42 -23.11 -19.39 -7.38
C SER A 42 -22.49 -20.36 -8.40
N THR A 43 -21.21 -20.69 -8.24
CA THR A 43 -20.48 -21.60 -9.13
C THR A 43 -20.46 -23.00 -8.51
N PRO A 44 -20.56 -24.09 -9.29
CA PRO A 44 -20.40 -25.45 -8.75
C PRO A 44 -19.07 -25.57 -7.99
N PRO A 45 -19.01 -26.36 -6.91
CA PRO A 45 -17.79 -26.53 -6.13
C PRO A 45 -16.65 -26.98 -7.03
N GLY A 46 -15.56 -26.23 -6.97
CA GLY A 46 -14.35 -26.51 -7.74
C GLY A 46 -13.53 -27.62 -7.08
N PRO A 47 -12.35 -27.95 -7.62
CA PRO A 47 -11.40 -28.77 -6.88
C PRO A 47 -11.09 -28.12 -5.52
N ALA A 48 -11.12 -28.92 -4.44
CA ALA A 48 -10.98 -28.42 -3.06
C ALA A 48 -9.72 -27.55 -2.85
N HIS A 49 -8.63 -27.85 -3.55
CA HIS A 49 -7.39 -27.09 -3.51
C HIS A 49 -7.54 -25.64 -4.03
N PHE A 50 -8.36 -25.43 -5.07
CA PHE A 50 -8.64 -24.10 -5.62
C PHE A 50 -9.45 -23.25 -4.64
N GLU A 51 -10.41 -23.84 -3.92
CA GLU A 51 -11.20 -23.14 -2.91
C GLU A 51 -10.36 -22.72 -1.70
N GLU A 52 -9.45 -23.58 -1.24
CA GLU A 52 -8.50 -23.27 -0.16
C GLU A 52 -7.56 -22.12 -0.56
N MET A 53 -7.02 -22.17 -1.77
CA MET A 53 -6.17 -21.10 -2.32
C MET A 53 -6.91 -19.76 -2.40
N MET A 54 -8.11 -19.75 -2.98
CA MET A 54 -8.93 -18.53 -3.10
C MET A 54 -9.34 -17.99 -1.73
N ARG A 55 -9.63 -18.85 -0.76
CA ARG A 55 -9.91 -18.46 0.61
C ARG A 55 -8.70 -17.84 1.29
N ALA A 56 -7.50 -18.39 1.10
CA ALA A 56 -6.26 -17.83 1.64
C ALA A 56 -5.98 -16.43 1.06
N ILE A 57 -6.09 -16.25 -0.26
CA ILE A 57 -5.94 -14.94 -0.93
C ILE A 57 -6.95 -13.93 -0.37
N HIS A 58 -8.23 -14.29 -0.33
CA HIS A 58 -9.26 -13.41 0.19
C HIS A 58 -9.05 -13.03 1.66
N THR A 59 -8.53 -13.96 2.47
CA THR A 59 -8.23 -13.69 3.88
C THR A 59 -7.11 -12.66 4.00
N THR A 60 -6.01 -12.83 3.26
CA THR A 60 -4.94 -11.83 3.21
C THR A 60 -5.48 -10.47 2.79
N TRP A 61 -6.29 -10.40 1.73
CA TRP A 61 -6.84 -9.13 1.26
C TRP A 61 -7.77 -8.46 2.28
N ILE A 62 -8.66 -9.21 2.93
CA ILE A 62 -9.55 -8.67 3.96
C ILE A 62 -8.80 -8.22 5.21
N THR A 63 -7.71 -8.91 5.58
CA THR A 63 -6.89 -8.52 6.71
C THR A 63 -6.10 -7.24 6.41
N TYR A 64 -5.45 -7.14 5.26
CA TYR A 64 -4.46 -6.08 5.00
C TYR A 64 -5.04 -4.82 4.33
N PHE A 65 -6.05 -4.92 3.46
CA PHE A 65 -6.57 -3.74 2.75
C PHE A 65 -7.29 -2.70 3.63
N PRO A 66 -8.01 -3.04 4.72
CA PRO A 66 -8.57 -2.02 5.62
C PRO A 66 -7.50 -1.10 6.22
N PHE A 67 -6.33 -1.63 6.56
CA PHE A 67 -5.20 -0.83 7.05
C PHE A 67 -4.66 0.11 5.97
N MET A 68 -4.62 -0.34 4.72
CA MET A 68 -4.23 0.49 3.58
C MET A 68 -5.22 1.63 3.34
N ILE A 69 -6.52 1.38 3.51
CA ILE A 69 -7.56 2.43 3.45
C ILE A 69 -7.37 3.43 4.58
N ALA A 70 -7.23 2.96 5.82
CA ALA A 70 -7.02 3.82 6.98
C ALA A 70 -5.75 4.67 6.81
N GLY A 71 -4.64 4.08 6.39
CA GLY A 71 -3.40 4.79 6.07
C GLY A 71 -3.60 5.81 4.95
N GLY A 72 -4.33 5.45 3.88
CA GLY A 72 -4.67 6.37 2.79
C GLY A 72 -5.45 7.60 3.27
N VAL A 73 -6.47 7.41 4.13
CA VAL A 73 -7.23 8.52 4.72
C VAL A 73 -6.32 9.43 5.57
N VAL A 74 -5.43 8.84 6.38
CA VAL A 74 -4.45 9.61 7.17
C VAL A 74 -3.55 10.43 6.25
N PHE A 75 -3.12 9.90 5.12
CA PHE A 75 -2.33 10.63 4.12
C PHE A 75 -3.11 11.77 3.45
N VAL A 76 -4.39 11.59 3.14
CA VAL A 76 -5.26 12.67 2.63
C VAL A 76 -5.32 13.82 3.63
N VAL A 77 -5.65 13.50 4.89
CA VAL A 77 -5.81 14.51 5.95
C VAL A 77 -4.48 15.21 6.22
N THR A 78 -3.39 14.47 6.42
CA THR A 78 -2.08 15.06 6.67
C THR A 78 -1.56 15.87 5.48
N GLY A 79 -1.77 15.42 4.24
CA GLY A 79 -1.42 16.18 3.04
C GLY A 79 -2.09 17.54 2.97
N PHE A 80 -3.39 17.62 3.33
CA PHE A 80 -4.10 18.89 3.43
C PHE A 80 -3.52 19.83 4.49
N TYR A 81 -3.15 19.29 5.67
CA TYR A 81 -2.54 20.10 6.72
C TYR A 81 -1.08 20.49 6.42
N ILE A 82 -0.32 19.66 5.69
CA ILE A 82 1.01 19.98 5.18
C ILE A 82 0.91 21.11 4.15
N TYR A 83 -0.09 21.08 3.26
CA TYR A 83 -0.36 22.16 2.32
C TYR A 83 -0.62 23.49 3.03
N ARG A 84 -1.25 23.45 4.22
CA ARG A 84 -1.44 24.62 5.11
C ARG A 84 -0.22 24.97 5.95
N GLY A 85 0.90 24.26 5.81
CA GLY A 85 2.15 24.54 6.49
C GLY A 85 2.29 23.94 7.88
N SER A 86 1.46 22.97 8.28
CA SER A 86 1.55 22.37 9.63
C SER A 86 2.78 21.45 9.78
N PRO A 87 3.70 21.72 10.74
CA PRO A 87 4.85 20.85 10.99
C PRO A 87 4.45 19.54 11.68
N LEU A 88 3.40 19.55 12.50
CA LEU A 88 2.87 18.35 13.15
C LEU A 88 2.35 17.36 12.11
N ALA A 89 1.62 17.84 11.10
CA ALA A 89 1.11 16.99 10.03
C ALA A 89 2.22 16.32 9.21
N ARG A 90 3.36 17.01 9.01
CA ARG A 90 4.54 16.43 8.37
C ARG A 90 5.13 15.27 9.18
N ARG A 91 5.25 15.43 10.51
CA ARG A 91 5.73 14.36 11.40
C ARG A 91 4.79 13.17 11.40
N ILE A 92 3.47 13.41 11.44
CA ILE A 92 2.47 12.34 11.35
C ILE A 92 2.62 11.61 10.01
N ALA A 93 2.71 12.32 8.89
CA ALA A 93 2.91 11.69 7.57
C ALA A 93 4.22 10.88 7.48
N GLN A 94 5.30 11.34 8.11
CA GLN A 94 6.55 10.58 8.23
C GLN A 94 6.35 9.29 9.03
N LEU A 95 5.70 9.37 10.20
CA LEU A 95 5.37 8.18 11.01
C LEU A 95 4.47 7.20 10.25
N THR A 96 3.45 7.70 9.54
CA THR A 96 2.58 6.88 8.71
C THR A 96 3.35 6.22 7.57
N ALA A 97 4.34 6.90 6.96
CA ALA A 97 5.19 6.31 5.94
C ALA A 97 6.09 5.19 6.51
N VAL A 98 6.64 5.35 7.71
CA VAL A 98 7.40 4.29 8.41
C VAL A 98 6.51 3.09 8.73
N LEU A 99 5.31 3.33 9.28
CA LEU A 99 4.33 2.27 9.51
C LEU A 99 3.91 1.58 8.21
N GLY A 100 3.83 2.32 7.11
CA GLY A 100 3.59 1.79 5.77
C GLY A 100 4.70 0.83 5.31
N ILE A 101 5.96 1.13 5.60
CA ILE A 101 7.08 0.22 5.32
C ILE A 101 6.92 -1.09 6.10
N ILE A 102 6.61 -1.01 7.40
CA ILE A 102 6.36 -2.19 8.24
C ILE A 102 5.20 -3.02 7.68
N TRP A 103 4.11 -2.34 7.27
CA TRP A 103 2.96 -2.99 6.65
C TRP A 103 3.32 -3.70 5.33
N ILE A 104 4.18 -3.10 4.49
CA ILE A 104 4.64 -3.73 3.23
C ILE A 104 5.39 -5.03 3.52
N PHE A 105 6.31 -5.03 4.49
CA PHE A 105 7.03 -6.25 4.86
C PHE A 105 6.06 -7.33 5.38
N ALA A 106 5.12 -6.97 6.24
CA ALA A 106 4.11 -7.90 6.74
C ALA A 106 3.24 -8.47 5.61
N TYR A 107 2.79 -7.62 4.67
CA TYR A 107 2.02 -8.03 3.50
C TYR A 107 2.81 -8.96 2.58
N VAL A 108 4.07 -8.65 2.28
CA VAL A 108 4.91 -9.50 1.42
C VAL A 108 5.14 -10.87 2.06
N ILE A 109 5.42 -10.94 3.37
CA ILE A 109 5.56 -12.22 4.10
C ILE A 109 4.26 -13.03 4.05
N ALA A 110 3.11 -12.38 4.28
CA ALA A 110 1.81 -13.04 4.22
C ALA A 110 1.49 -13.54 2.80
N ALA A 111 1.73 -12.72 1.77
CA ALA A 111 1.52 -13.09 0.37
C ALA A 111 2.41 -14.26 -0.04
N GLN A 112 3.66 -14.32 0.42
CA GLN A 112 4.56 -15.44 0.16
C GLN A 112 4.04 -16.75 0.75
N ARG A 113 3.55 -16.73 1.99
CA ARG A 113 2.92 -17.91 2.59
C ARG A 113 1.72 -18.41 1.78
N VAL A 114 0.95 -17.49 1.19
CA VAL A 114 -0.16 -17.85 0.29
C VAL A 114 0.36 -18.44 -1.02
N ILE A 115 1.39 -17.87 -1.64
CA ILE A 115 2.00 -18.41 -2.88
C ILE A 115 2.55 -19.83 -2.65
N GLN A 116 3.16 -20.10 -1.49
CA GLN A 116 3.66 -21.43 -1.15
C GLN A 116 2.55 -22.49 -1.10
N THR A 117 1.31 -22.10 -0.80
CA THR A 117 0.16 -23.02 -0.86
C THR A 117 -0.31 -23.33 -2.29
N MET A 118 0.18 -22.61 -3.31
CA MET A 118 -0.18 -22.81 -4.72
C MET A 118 0.70 -23.90 -5.35
N THR A 119 0.32 -25.17 -5.18
CA THR A 119 1.14 -26.31 -5.65
C THR A 119 1.02 -26.58 -7.15
N GLU A 120 -0.01 -26.03 -7.80
CA GLU A 120 -0.30 -26.25 -9.23
C GLU A 120 0.60 -25.45 -10.19
N LEU A 121 1.37 -24.49 -9.68
CA LEU A 121 2.34 -23.72 -10.45
C LEU A 121 3.75 -24.13 -10.01
N PRO A 122 4.35 -25.19 -10.57
CA PRO A 122 5.65 -25.70 -10.12
C PRO A 122 6.77 -24.65 -10.23
N PHE A 123 6.70 -23.75 -11.23
CA PHE A 123 7.63 -22.62 -11.34
C PHE A 123 7.47 -21.60 -10.21
N ALA A 124 6.29 -21.48 -9.60
CA ALA A 124 6.04 -20.59 -8.46
C ALA A 124 6.65 -21.14 -7.15
N GLN A 125 7.06 -22.41 -7.14
CA GLN A 125 7.75 -23.06 -6.03
C GLN A 125 9.27 -23.02 -6.17
N GLU A 126 9.81 -22.60 -7.33
CA GLU A 126 11.24 -22.44 -7.49
C GLU A 126 11.76 -21.30 -6.60
N PRO A 127 12.81 -21.54 -5.79
CA PRO A 127 13.31 -20.56 -4.84
C PRO A 127 13.78 -19.28 -5.54
N VAL A 128 14.37 -19.40 -6.74
CA VAL A 128 14.81 -18.25 -7.55
C VAL A 128 13.61 -17.39 -7.95
N PHE A 129 12.54 -18.00 -8.44
CA PHE A 129 11.32 -17.29 -8.83
C PHE A 129 10.67 -16.59 -7.64
N GLN A 130 10.59 -17.26 -6.48
CA GLN A 130 10.06 -16.65 -5.25
C GLN A 130 10.88 -15.45 -4.81
N TRP A 131 12.22 -15.54 -4.80
CA TRP A 131 13.09 -14.42 -4.46
C TRP A 131 12.96 -13.25 -5.43
N VAL A 132 12.90 -13.52 -6.74
CA VAL A 132 12.67 -12.47 -7.75
C VAL A 132 11.34 -11.77 -7.51
N LEU A 133 10.27 -12.54 -7.27
CA LEU A 133 8.95 -12.00 -6.99
C LEU A 133 8.90 -11.17 -5.70
N ILE A 134 9.60 -11.61 -4.64
CA ILE A 134 9.74 -10.84 -3.39
C ILE A 134 10.46 -9.52 -3.65
N ILE A 135 11.63 -9.57 -4.29
CA ILE A 135 12.48 -8.40 -4.53
C ILE A 135 11.75 -7.38 -5.40
N VAL A 136 11.13 -7.83 -6.49
CA VAL A 136 10.36 -6.95 -7.39
C VAL A 136 9.20 -6.30 -6.63
N ASN A 137 8.41 -7.08 -5.87
CA ASN A 137 7.31 -6.51 -5.08
C ASN A 137 7.81 -5.53 -4.02
N LEU A 138 8.90 -5.84 -3.31
CA LEU A 138 9.48 -4.92 -2.33
C LEU A 138 9.96 -3.64 -2.99
N ILE A 139 10.64 -3.69 -4.13
CA ILE A 139 11.08 -2.49 -4.86
C ILE A 139 9.87 -1.62 -5.23
N PHE A 140 8.85 -2.20 -5.86
CA PHE A 140 7.66 -1.45 -6.28
C PHE A 140 6.88 -0.88 -5.10
N LEU A 141 6.69 -1.67 -4.04
CA LEU A 141 5.91 -1.25 -2.87
C LEU A 141 6.68 -0.24 -2.00
N LEU A 142 8.00 -0.39 -1.85
CA LEU A 142 8.83 0.50 -1.02
C LEU A 142 9.20 1.81 -1.73
N ALA A 143 9.29 1.82 -3.07
CA ALA A 143 9.64 3.03 -3.82
C ALA A 143 8.79 4.22 -3.41
N PHE A 144 7.52 3.97 -3.11
CA PHE A 144 6.54 4.99 -2.79
C PHE A 144 6.67 5.60 -1.38
N PRO A 145 6.58 4.84 -0.26
CA PRO A 145 6.81 5.41 1.07
C PRO A 145 8.24 5.94 1.22
N ALA A 146 9.23 5.37 0.53
CA ALA A 146 10.60 5.89 0.52
C ALA A 146 10.69 7.25 -0.18
N ALA A 147 10.08 7.41 -1.36
CA ALA A 147 10.00 8.69 -2.05
C ALA A 147 9.26 9.74 -1.21
N LEU A 148 8.18 9.34 -0.54
CA LEU A 148 7.42 10.23 0.33
C LEU A 148 8.25 10.68 1.55
N LEU A 149 8.94 9.76 2.21
CA LEU A 149 9.87 10.07 3.31
C LEU A 149 10.98 11.01 2.85
N PHE A 150 11.52 10.79 1.66
CA PHE A 150 12.55 11.65 1.09
C PHE A 150 12.04 13.07 0.83
N ILE A 151 10.82 13.23 0.30
CA ILE A 151 10.19 14.53 0.08
C ILE A 151 9.88 15.21 1.41
N LEU A 152 9.30 14.49 2.37
CA LEU A 152 8.89 15.03 3.67
C LEU A 152 10.06 15.36 4.60
N SER A 153 11.21 14.71 4.43
CA SER A 153 12.43 14.96 5.21
C SER A 153 13.22 16.19 4.76
N ARG A 154 12.85 16.83 3.64
CA ARG A 154 13.52 18.06 3.21
C ARG A 154 13.12 19.24 4.11
N PRO A 155 14.08 20.07 4.55
CA PRO A 155 13.80 21.26 5.37
C PRO A 155 12.85 22.22 4.63
N LYS A 156 12.01 22.93 5.38
CA LYS A 156 11.17 23.97 4.78
C LYS A 156 12.03 25.09 4.20
N ALA A 157 11.53 25.75 3.16
CA ALA A 157 12.16 26.94 2.58
C ALA A 157 12.26 28.13 3.58
N ASP A 158 11.51 28.08 4.70
CA ASP A 158 11.56 29.07 5.77
C ASP A 158 12.36 28.58 7.01
N GLU A 159 12.95 27.37 6.98
CA GLU A 159 13.77 26.81 8.09
C GLU A 159 15.28 27.02 7.90
N THR A 160 15.69 27.54 6.75
CA THR A 160 17.04 28.09 6.56
C THR A 160 16.96 29.58 6.87
N VAL A 161 17.59 29.96 7.99
CA VAL A 161 17.85 31.34 8.46
C VAL A 161 17.95 32.36 7.34
#